data_AF-A0A1S8T8B7-F1
#
_entry.id   AF-A0A1S8T8B7-F1
#
_cell.length_a   1.000
_cell.length_b   1.000
_cell.length_c   1.000
_cell.angle_alpha   90.00
_cell.angle_beta   90.00
_cell.angle_gamma   90.00
#
_symmetry.space_group_name_H-M   'P 1'
#
loop_
_entity.id
_entity.type
_entity.pdbx_description
1 polymer ?
#
loop_
_entity_poly.entity_id
_entity_poly.type
_entity_poly.pdbx_seq_one_letter_code
_entity_poly.pdbx_strand_id
1 'polypeptide(L)'
;MNRILSEEFLNNYREIENTPLSNIGEFVYLRTYSRYLDNKKRRENWFETVLRTTEYNIELGINFKKKHGLFINMNDEIKEAELLFDNLFNLRTFTSGRTLYMGGTDIVKNYPLSNYNC
;
A
#
# COMPACT_ATOMS: atom_id res chain seq x y z
N MET A 1 -4.41 6.39 14.25
CA MET A 1 -3.12 6.80 13.65
C MET A 1 -3.43 7.81 12.57
N ASN A 2 -2.74 8.96 12.56
CA ASN A 2 -2.82 9.88 11.42
C ASN A 2 -2.22 9.17 10.21
N ARG A 3 -2.95 9.13 9.10
CA ARG A 3 -2.45 8.64 7.81
C ARG A 3 -1.29 9.50 7.35
N ILE A 4 -0.30 8.89 6.70
CA ILE A 4 0.86 9.61 6.16
C ILE A 4 0.52 10.38 4.88
N LEU A 5 -0.42 9.85 4.08
CA LEU A 5 -0.94 10.52 2.89
C LEU A 5 -2.12 11.40 3.27
N SER A 6 -2.13 12.64 2.76
CA SER A 6 -3.23 13.57 2.96
C SER A 6 -4.46 13.17 2.14
N GLU A 7 -5.67 13.52 2.62
CA GLU A 7 -6.88 13.27 1.82
C GLU A 7 -6.89 14.10 0.53
N GLU A 8 -6.27 15.29 0.52
CA GLU A 8 -6.07 16.11 -0.68
C GLU A 8 -5.29 15.34 -1.76
N PHE A 9 -4.17 14.70 -1.38
CA PHE A 9 -3.40 13.86 -2.29
C PHE A 9 -4.23 12.66 -2.78
N LEU A 10 -4.91 11.96 -1.87
CA LEU A 10 -5.65 10.73 -2.19
C LEU A 10 -6.87 10.97 -3.09
N ASN A 11 -7.50 12.14 -2.99
CA ASN A 11 -8.68 12.48 -3.82
C ASN A 11 -8.34 12.53 -5.31
N ASN A 12 -7.09 12.83 -5.69
CA ASN A 12 -6.64 12.76 -7.09
C ASN A 12 -6.75 11.37 -7.70
N TYR A 13 -6.86 10.32 -6.88
CA TYR A 13 -6.93 8.92 -7.32
C TYR A 13 -8.27 8.25 -7.02
N ARG A 14 -9.00 8.73 -5.99
CA ARG A 14 -10.27 8.14 -5.53
C ARG A 14 -11.38 8.26 -6.57
N GLU A 15 -11.34 9.32 -7.37
CA GLU A 15 -12.36 9.66 -8.38
C GLU A 15 -12.01 9.18 -9.79
N ILE A 16 -10.88 8.48 -9.97
CA ILE A 16 -10.52 7.91 -11.27
C ILE A 16 -11.45 6.72 -11.52
N GLU A 17 -12.45 6.91 -12.38
CA GLU A 17 -13.45 5.87 -12.74
C GLU A 17 -12.80 4.59 -13.30
N ASN A 18 -11.64 4.72 -13.96
CA ASN A 18 -10.94 3.60 -14.58
C ASN A 18 -9.62 3.31 -13.86
N THR A 19 -9.48 2.11 -13.30
CA THR A 19 -8.18 1.62 -12.84
C THR A 19 -7.17 1.61 -14.00
N PRO A 20 -5.89 1.90 -13.77
CA PRO A 20 -4.85 1.77 -14.80
C PRO A 20 -4.58 0.30 -15.19
N LEU A 21 -5.20 -0.67 -14.51
CA LEU A 21 -5.14 -2.08 -14.87
C LEU A 21 -5.88 -2.32 -16.20
N SER A 22 -5.26 -3.09 -17.09
CA SER A 22 -5.96 -3.65 -18.25
C SER A 22 -7.01 -4.67 -17.81
N ASN A 23 -7.96 -5.04 -18.67
CA ASN A 23 -9.01 -6.03 -18.34
C ASN A 23 -8.44 -7.34 -17.77
N ILE A 24 -7.35 -7.85 -18.36
CA ILE A 24 -6.68 -9.06 -17.84
C ILE A 24 -5.95 -8.77 -16.53
N GLY A 25 -5.34 -7.59 -16.39
CA GLY A 25 -4.68 -7.14 -15.16
C GLY A 25 -5.67 -7.03 -14.00
N GLU A 26 -6.86 -6.48 -14.24
CA GLU A 26 -7.92 -6.38 -13.27
C GLU A 26 -8.42 -7.77 -12.84
N PHE A 27 -8.68 -8.67 -13.80
CA PHE A 27 -9.05 -10.04 -13.49
C PHE A 27 -8.01 -10.76 -12.60
N VAL A 28 -6.72 -10.64 -12.95
CA VAL A 28 -5.62 -11.23 -12.17
C VAL A 28 -5.51 -10.58 -10.79
N TYR A 29 -5.61 -9.26 -10.70
CA TYR A 29 -5.58 -8.53 -9.43
C TYR A 29 -6.70 -8.97 -8.49
N LEU A 30 -7.94 -8.99 -8.99
CA LEU A 30 -9.14 -9.34 -8.23
C LEU A 30 -9.08 -10.74 -7.65
N ARG A 31 -8.47 -11.71 -8.35
CA ARG A 31 -8.36 -13.09 -7.88
C ARG A 31 -7.12 -13.39 -7.04
N THR A 32 -6.13 -12.49 -7.01
CA THR A 32 -4.80 -12.78 -6.42
C THR A 32 -4.42 -11.86 -5.27
N TYR A 33 -4.60 -10.54 -5.41
CA TYR A 33 -4.03 -9.57 -4.46
C TYR A 33 -5.07 -8.75 -3.71
N SER A 34 -6.23 -8.53 -4.33
CA SER A 34 -7.36 -7.90 -3.65
C SER A 34 -7.73 -8.74 -2.42
N ARG A 35 -8.06 -8.12 -1.29
CA ARG A 35 -8.53 -8.82 -0.08
C ARG A 35 -10.03 -8.66 0.10
N TYR A 36 -10.68 -9.59 0.79
CA TYR A 36 -12.08 -9.41 1.17
C TYR A 36 -12.18 -8.46 2.37
N LEU A 37 -13.07 -7.47 2.29
CA LEU A 37 -13.34 -6.52 3.35
C LEU A 37 -14.69 -6.87 4.00
N ASP A 38 -14.65 -7.55 5.15
CA ASP A 38 -15.84 -8.06 5.82
C ASP A 38 -16.88 -6.99 6.17
N ASN A 39 -16.40 -5.79 6.51
CA ASN A 39 -17.23 -4.63 6.84
C ASN A 39 -17.90 -4.00 5.61
N LYS A 40 -17.30 -4.13 4.42
CA LYS A 40 -17.85 -3.58 3.17
C LYS A 40 -18.52 -4.65 2.29
N LYS A 41 -18.46 -5.92 2.68
CA LYS A 41 -19.00 -7.09 1.95
C LYS A 41 -18.55 -7.16 0.48
N ARG A 42 -17.34 -6.67 0.19
CA ARG A 42 -16.73 -6.70 -1.15
C ARG A 42 -15.22 -6.88 -1.04
N ARG A 43 -14.57 -7.13 -2.17
CA ARG A 43 -13.11 -7.15 -2.24
C ARG A 43 -12.56 -5.72 -2.35
N GLU A 44 -11.30 -5.53 -1.99
CA GLU A 44 -10.56 -4.27 -2.17
C GLU A 44 -10.57 -3.87 -3.65
N ASN A 45 -10.65 -2.57 -3.90
CA ASN A 45 -10.30 -2.01 -5.21
C ASN A 45 -8.80 -1.68 -5.26
N TRP A 46 -8.29 -1.40 -6.47
CA TRP A 46 -6.86 -1.15 -6.68
C TRP A 46 -6.33 -0.02 -5.79
N PHE A 47 -7.08 1.08 -5.68
CA PHE A 47 -6.75 2.20 -4.79
C PHE A 47 -6.55 1.76 -3.33
N GLU A 48 -7.47 0.97 -2.78
CA GLU A 48 -7.39 0.48 -1.39
C GLU A 48 -6.16 -0.41 -1.17
N THR A 49 -5.83 -1.28 -2.15
CA THR A 49 -4.62 -2.12 -2.10
C THR A 49 -3.35 -1.29 -2.17
N VAL A 50 -3.27 -0.30 -3.07
CA VAL A 50 -2.10 0.58 -3.19
C VAL A 50 -1.91 1.38 -1.91
N LEU A 51 -2.98 1.99 -1.38
CA LEU A 51 -2.96 2.77 -0.15
C LEU A 51 -2.34 1.98 1.01
N ARG A 52 -2.90 0.81 1.34
CA ARG A 52 -2.38 0.02 2.46
C ARG A 52 -0.96 -0.50 2.22
N THR A 53 -0.59 -0.74 0.96
CA THR A 53 0.75 -1.23 0.60
C THR A 53 1.79 -0.15 0.78
N THR A 54 1.48 1.08 0.32
CA THR A 54 2.33 2.25 0.53
C THR A 54 2.48 2.55 2.01
N GLU A 55 1.37 2.67 2.75
CA GLU A 55 1.40 2.95 4.18
C GLU A 55 2.26 1.93 4.93
N TYR A 56 2.06 0.64 4.65
CA TYR A 56 2.87 -0.42 5.26
C TYR A 56 4.37 -0.27 4.99
N ASN A 57 4.78 -0.01 3.74
CA ASN A 57 6.20 0.10 3.41
C ASN A 57 6.87 1.29 4.09
N ILE A 58 6.21 2.45 4.07
CA ILE A 58 6.76 3.66 4.68
C ILE A 58 6.78 3.52 6.21
N GLU A 59 5.76 2.88 6.80
CA GLU A 59 5.72 2.63 8.24
C GLU A 59 6.89 1.74 8.71
N LEU A 60 7.32 0.75 7.92
CA LEU A 60 8.49 -0.07 8.25
C LEU A 60 9.76 0.80 8.40
N GLY A 61 9.99 1.72 7.46
CA GLY A 61 11.13 2.64 7.49
C GLY A 61 11.07 3.59 8.68
N ILE A 62 9.91 4.20 8.92
CA ILE A 62 9.68 5.08 10.07
C ILE A 62 9.88 4.32 11.39
N ASN A 63 9.31 3.13 11.54
CA ASN A 63 9.42 2.32 12.75
C ASN A 63 10.86 1.90 13.01
N PHE A 64 11.61 1.55 11.96
CA PHE A 64 13.04 1.29 12.06
C PHE A 64 13.79 2.53 12.58
N LYS A 65 13.57 3.71 11.99
CA LYS A 65 14.20 4.97 12.41
C LYS A 65 13.88 5.30 13.87
N LYS A 66 12.60 5.23 14.26
CA LYS A 66 12.14 5.45 15.65
C LYS A 66 12.83 4.51 16.64
N LYS A 67 12.87 3.21 16.34
CA LYS A 67 13.46 2.19 17.20
C LYS A 67 14.95 2.43 17.47
N HIS A 68 15.65 3.02 16.51
CA HIS A 68 17.09 3.28 16.60
C HIS A 68 17.43 4.74 16.96
N GLY A 69 16.43 5.56 17.32
CA GLY A 69 16.65 6.97 17.66
C GLY A 69 17.18 7.81 16.50
N LEU A 70 16.94 7.39 15.25
CA LEU A 70 17.33 8.15 14.07
C LEU A 70 16.39 9.34 13.87
N PHE A 71 16.94 10.43 13.34
CA PHE A 71 16.14 11.59 12.95
C PHE A 71 15.15 11.22 11.84
N ILE A 72 13.91 11.73 11.96
CA ILE A 72 12.83 11.48 11.01
C ILE A 72 12.34 12.82 10.50
N ASN A 73 12.63 13.10 9.23
CA ASN A 73 12.04 14.22 8.54
C ASN A 73 10.69 13.78 7.95
N MET A 74 9.59 14.08 8.64
CA MET A 74 8.26 13.69 8.18
C MET A 74 7.92 14.21 6.79
N ASN A 75 8.46 15.34 6.36
CA ASN A 75 8.22 15.84 5.00
C ASN A 75 8.87 14.95 3.94
N ASP A 76 10.01 14.34 4.24
CA ASP A 76 10.67 13.42 3.31
C ASP A 76 9.92 12.08 3.26
N GLU A 77 9.44 11.57 4.40
CA GLU A 77 8.62 10.34 4.42
C GLU A 77 7.30 10.51 3.67
N ILE A 78 6.66 11.69 3.76
CA ILE A 78 5.43 12.01 3.01
C ILE A 78 5.73 12.03 1.51
N LYS A 79 6.79 12.71 1.09
CA LYS A 79 7.20 12.73 -0.34
C LYS A 79 7.51 11.33 -0.87
N GLU A 80 8.20 10.51 -0.08
CA GLU A 80 8.47 9.12 -0.43
C GLU A 80 7.18 8.31 -0.54
N ALA A 81 6.24 8.49 0.38
CA ALA A 81 4.93 7.85 0.35
C ALA A 81 4.12 8.25 -0.90
N GLU A 82 4.06 9.53 -1.23
CA GLU A 82 3.37 10.05 -2.41
C GLU A 82 3.99 9.49 -3.69
N LEU A 83 5.33 9.47 -3.80
CA LEU A 83 6.04 8.92 -4.94
C LEU A 83 5.83 7.41 -5.07
N LEU A 84 5.87 6.66 -3.96
CA LEU A 84 5.60 5.23 -3.96
C LEU A 84 4.16 4.94 -4.37
N PHE A 85 3.20 5.67 -3.81
CA PHE A 85 1.79 5.55 -4.16
C PHE A 85 1.56 5.81 -5.65
N ASP A 86 2.06 6.92 -6.18
CA ASP A 86 1.85 7.31 -7.57
C ASP A 86 2.44 6.29 -8.55
N ASN A 87 3.64 5.78 -8.26
CA ASN A 87 4.28 4.78 -9.11
C ASN A 87 3.59 3.41 -9.04
N LEU A 88 3.15 2.97 -7.85
CA LEU A 88 2.37 1.74 -7.72
C LEU A 88 1.01 1.88 -8.42
N PHE A 89 0.29 2.95 -8.15
CA PHE A 89 -1.04 3.17 -8.70
C PHE A 89 -0.99 3.11 -10.22
N ASN A 90 -0.07 3.87 -10.84
CA ASN A 90 0.12 3.92 -12.29
C ASN A 90 0.92 2.74 -12.87
N LEU A 91 1.12 1.66 -12.11
CA LEU A 91 1.76 0.41 -12.56
C LEU A 91 3.19 0.60 -13.09
N ARG A 92 3.89 1.67 -12.69
CA ARG A 92 5.28 1.94 -13.09
C ARG A 92 6.27 1.09 -12.30
N THR A 93 5.92 0.80 -11.04
CA THR A 93 6.69 -0.08 -10.16
C THR A 93 5.75 -0.99 -9.39
N PHE A 94 6.28 -2.12 -8.91
CA PHE A 94 5.53 -3.08 -8.12
C PHE A 94 6.35 -3.54 -6.93
N THR A 95 5.67 -3.69 -5.79
CA THR A 95 6.19 -4.50 -4.70
C THR A 95 6.03 -5.99 -5.05
N SER A 96 6.66 -6.88 -4.28
CA SER A 96 6.44 -8.31 -4.45
C SER A 96 4.95 -8.66 -4.31
N GLY A 97 4.49 -9.70 -5.02
CA GLY A 97 3.11 -10.19 -4.87
C GLY A 97 2.78 -10.57 -3.42
N ARG A 98 3.79 -11.00 -2.65
CA ARG A 98 3.64 -11.25 -1.21
C ARG A 98 3.33 -9.97 -0.44
N THR A 99 4.05 -8.88 -0.68
CA THR A 99 3.78 -7.57 -0.06
C THR A 99 2.40 -7.03 -0.47
N LEU A 100 2.02 -7.15 -1.75
CA LEU A 100 0.69 -6.78 -2.21
C LEU A 100 -0.42 -7.53 -1.48
N TYR A 101 -0.20 -8.79 -1.10
CA TYR A 101 -1.20 -9.60 -0.38
C TYR A 101 -1.06 -9.59 1.14
N MET A 102 0.12 -9.37 1.75
CA MET A 102 0.36 -9.47 3.20
C MET A 102 0.65 -8.11 3.87
N GLY A 103 1.16 -7.13 3.12
CA GLY A 103 1.51 -5.81 3.64
C GLY A 103 0.33 -5.12 4.32
N GLY A 104 0.57 -4.60 5.52
CA GLY A 104 -0.44 -3.91 6.33
C GLY A 104 -1.46 -4.82 7.03
N THR A 105 -1.30 -6.14 7.00
CA THR A 105 -2.08 -7.04 7.87
C THR A 105 -1.52 -7.08 9.29
N ASP A 106 -2.33 -7.50 10.26
CA ASP A 106 -1.81 -7.80 11.60
C ASP A 106 -0.96 -9.09 11.62
N ILE A 107 -1.16 -9.98 10.65
CA ILE A 107 -0.32 -11.18 10.49
C ILE A 107 1.13 -10.79 10.26
N VAL A 108 1.40 -9.86 9.34
CA VAL A 108 2.79 -9.46 9.05
C VAL A 108 3.44 -8.71 10.21
N LYS A 109 2.66 -8.05 11.07
CA LYS A 109 3.17 -7.45 12.32
C LYS A 109 3.60 -8.50 13.34
N ASN A 110 2.80 -9.56 13.49
CA ASN A 110 3.08 -10.65 14.43
C ASN A 110 4.14 -11.63 13.90
N TYR A 111 4.20 -11.81 12.58
CA TYR A 111 5.09 -12.75 11.90
C TYR A 111 5.79 -12.06 10.71
N PRO A 112 6.82 -11.22 10.94
CA PRO A 112 7.46 -10.43 9.89
C PRO A 112 7.99 -11.24 8.71
N LEU A 113 8.42 -12.49 8.97
CA LEU A 113 8.87 -13.42 7.94
C LEU A 113 7.79 -13.77 6.92
N SER A 114 6.50 -13.58 7.23
CA SER A 114 5.41 -13.80 6.28
C SER A 114 5.46 -12.85 5.07
N ASN A 115 6.25 -11.77 5.13
CA ASN A 115 6.43 -10.87 4.00
C ASN A 115 7.47 -11.36 2.97
N TYR A 116 8.26 -12.36 3.33
CA TYR A 116 9.31 -12.93 2.47
C TYR A 116 8.80 -14.20 1.80
N ASN A 117 9.24 -14.46 0.57
CA ASN A 117 8.69 -15.52 -0.27
C ASN A 117 9.74 -16.52 -0.80
N CYS A 118 11.03 -16.27 -0.54
CA CYS A 118 12.17 -17.08 -0.92
C CYS A 118 13.37 -16.72 -0.05
#